data_AF-A0A1B2J8U2-F1
#
_entry.id   AF-A0A1B2J8U2-F1
#
_cell.length_a   1.000
_cell.length_b   1.000
_cell.length_c   1.000
_cell.angle_alpha   90.00
_cell.angle_beta   90.00
_cell.angle_gamma   90.00
#
_symmetry.space_group_name_H-M   'P 1'
#
loop_
_entity.id
_entity.type
_entity.pdbx_description
1 polymer ?
#
loop_
_entity_poly.entity_id
_entity_poly.type
_entity_poly.pdbx_seq_one_letter_code
_entity_poly.pdbx_strand_id
1 'polypeptide(L)'
;MKFDKFTYTNLHRIQELLGGPECGLDMLPSTEMFEQEVDLAKLDSISQYLKEYHLMTKEEMPEGVVSGVKFLTWNFNCPLFLANFQKHLAAAGVTFERSKIDHISSVFSPSVDAVFNCTGIGAASLGGVSDENVFPTRGQVVVVRAPHIKENRFRWRPNSDTYVIPRPFSDGSIVMGGFFQEGNWSGNTYGYETEDILKRGLELFPEIGKRSELKIIREAAGLRPSRKGGVRIEVERFDQVNGKDRFIVHNYGASGYGYQSGLGMANEATDLYFEATKCFKQKFPRNHRSHRM
;
A
#
# COMPACT_ATOMS: atom_id res chain seq x y z
N MET A 1 0.08 11.66 2.08
CA MET A 1 -0.75 12.87 1.84
C MET A 1 -0.91 13.24 0.36
N LYS A 2 0.15 13.47 -0.44
CA LYS A 2 -0.01 13.83 -1.88
C LYS A 2 -0.71 12.73 -2.70
N PHE A 3 -0.27 11.48 -2.56
CA PHE A 3 -0.71 10.37 -3.43
C PHE A 3 -1.94 9.62 -2.89
N ASP A 4 -2.17 9.70 -1.58
CA ASP A 4 -3.18 8.90 -0.88
C ASP A 4 -4.59 9.30 -1.31
N LYS A 5 -4.86 10.62 -1.42
CA LYS A 5 -6.14 11.14 -1.89
C LYS A 5 -6.45 10.65 -3.31
N PHE A 6 -5.46 10.70 -4.21
CA PHE A 6 -5.64 10.19 -5.57
C PHE A 6 -5.93 8.70 -5.56
N THR A 7 -5.14 7.92 -4.83
CA THR A 7 -5.31 6.46 -4.73
C THR A 7 -6.69 6.11 -4.17
N TYR A 8 -7.05 6.65 -3.01
CA TYR A 8 -8.32 6.40 -2.34
C TYR A 8 -9.51 6.72 -3.26
N THR A 9 -9.49 7.88 -3.92
CA THR A 9 -10.62 8.31 -4.76
C THR A 9 -10.70 7.58 -6.10
N ASN A 10 -9.65 6.89 -6.54
CA ASN A 10 -9.60 6.21 -7.84
C ASN A 10 -9.51 4.68 -7.77
N LEU A 11 -9.31 4.07 -6.59
CA LEU A 11 -9.24 2.61 -6.46
C LEU A 11 -10.52 1.88 -6.89
N HIS A 12 -11.70 2.52 -6.77
CA HIS A 12 -12.95 1.96 -7.29
C HIS A 12 -12.87 1.61 -8.78
N ARG A 13 -12.13 2.39 -9.57
CA ARG A 13 -11.97 2.14 -11.00
C ARG A 13 -11.17 0.87 -11.26
N ILE A 14 -10.17 0.59 -10.42
CA ILE A 14 -9.39 -0.66 -10.49
C ILE A 14 -10.27 -1.84 -10.06
N GLN A 15 -11.05 -1.68 -8.99
CA GLN A 15 -12.01 -2.70 -8.56
C GLN A 15 -13.01 -3.05 -9.69
N GLU A 16 -13.63 -2.03 -10.30
CA GLU A 16 -14.56 -2.19 -11.43
C GLU A 16 -13.89 -2.84 -12.64
N LEU A 17 -12.68 -2.39 -13.00
CA LEU A 17 -11.89 -2.93 -14.11
C LEU A 17 -11.57 -4.42 -13.92
N LEU A 18 -11.37 -4.85 -12.68
CA LEU A 18 -11.06 -6.24 -12.33
C LEU A 18 -12.31 -7.08 -12.04
N GLY A 19 -13.51 -6.57 -12.36
CA GLY A 19 -14.76 -7.33 -12.25
C GLY A 19 -15.47 -7.23 -10.90
N GLY A 20 -15.08 -6.27 -10.05
CA GLY A 20 -15.76 -5.98 -8.79
C GLY A 20 -14.99 -6.46 -7.54
N PRO A 21 -15.65 -6.46 -6.37
CA PRO A 21 -15.02 -6.71 -5.07
C PRO A 21 -14.25 -8.05 -4.97
N GLU A 22 -14.73 -9.09 -5.65
CA GLU A 22 -14.13 -10.43 -5.69
C GLU A 22 -12.69 -10.44 -6.23
N CYS A 23 -12.24 -9.35 -6.85
CA CYS A 23 -10.84 -9.19 -7.23
C CYS A 23 -9.89 -9.17 -6.02
N GLY A 24 -10.40 -9.04 -4.79
CA GLY A 24 -9.60 -8.96 -3.56
C GLY A 24 -9.34 -7.52 -3.11
N LEU A 25 -10.15 -6.57 -3.56
CA LEU A 25 -10.12 -5.17 -3.16
C LEU A 25 -11.56 -4.76 -2.84
N ASP A 26 -11.82 -4.30 -1.62
CA ASP A 26 -13.15 -3.80 -1.26
C ASP A 26 -13.08 -2.81 -0.10
N MET A 27 -14.15 -2.07 0.13
CA MET A 27 -14.21 -1.13 1.25
C MET A 27 -14.75 -1.77 2.54
N LEU A 28 -14.07 -1.55 3.66
CA LEU A 28 -14.52 -1.95 5.00
C LEU A 28 -14.43 -0.78 5.99
N PRO A 29 -15.28 -0.74 7.02
CA PRO A 29 -15.15 0.24 8.10
C PRO A 29 -13.79 0.15 8.78
N SER A 30 -13.27 1.27 9.22
CA SER A 30 -12.01 1.40 9.95
C SER A 30 -12.20 2.29 11.16
N THR A 31 -11.70 1.82 12.31
CA THR A 31 -11.57 2.62 13.52
C THR A 31 -10.08 2.78 13.84
N GLU A 32 -9.58 4.01 13.84
CA GLU A 32 -8.22 4.33 14.25
C GLU A 32 -8.21 5.12 15.55
N MET A 33 -7.47 4.62 16.54
CA MET A 33 -7.37 5.20 17.88
C MET A 33 -5.92 5.58 18.19
N PHE A 34 -5.72 6.75 18.77
CA PHE A 34 -4.42 7.33 19.05
C PHE A 34 -4.28 7.61 20.55
N GLU A 35 -3.16 7.19 21.15
CA GLU A 35 -2.80 7.51 22.55
C GLU A 35 -1.94 8.77 22.66
N GLN A 36 -1.77 9.48 21.55
CA GLN A 36 -1.05 10.73 21.45
C GLN A 36 -1.92 11.72 20.66
N GLU A 37 -1.75 13.01 20.94
CA GLU A 37 -2.45 14.04 20.19
C GLU A 37 -2.13 13.93 18.69
N VAL A 38 -3.18 13.96 17.88
CA VAL A 38 -3.06 13.96 16.42
C VAL A 38 -3.18 15.40 15.95
N ASP A 39 -2.31 15.77 15.02
CA ASP A 39 -2.39 17.05 14.33
C ASP A 39 -3.78 17.23 13.69
N LEU A 40 -4.53 18.22 14.17
CA LEU A 40 -5.87 18.55 13.68
C LEU A 40 -5.86 18.89 12.19
N ALA A 41 -4.80 19.55 11.68
CA ALA A 41 -4.69 19.86 10.26
C ALA A 41 -4.57 18.58 9.40
N LYS A 42 -3.95 17.54 9.96
CA LYS A 42 -3.86 16.23 9.31
C LYS A 42 -5.23 15.54 9.26
N LEU A 43 -5.98 15.59 10.36
CA LEU A 43 -7.35 15.06 10.44
C LEU A 43 -8.30 15.79 9.47
N ASP A 44 -8.21 17.12 9.43
CA ASP A 44 -8.97 17.96 8.49
C ASP A 44 -8.60 17.69 7.04
N SER A 45 -7.34 17.41 6.74
CA SER A 45 -6.92 17.08 5.37
C SER A 45 -7.48 15.74 4.90
N ILE A 46 -7.51 14.72 5.76
CA ILE A 46 -7.99 13.39 5.38
C ILE A 46 -9.53 13.32 5.34
N SER A 47 -10.22 14.09 6.19
CA SER A 47 -11.70 14.15 6.20
C SER A 47 -12.29 14.64 4.87
N GLN A 48 -11.53 15.40 4.07
CA GLN A 48 -11.96 15.92 2.77
C GLN A 48 -12.20 14.84 1.70
N TYR A 49 -11.72 13.61 1.90
CA TYR A 49 -11.85 12.56 0.89
C TYR A 49 -12.23 11.19 1.45
N LEU A 50 -12.05 10.96 2.76
CA LEU A 50 -12.52 9.73 3.40
C LEU A 50 -14.05 9.69 3.44
N LYS A 51 -14.62 8.53 3.13
CA LYS A 51 -16.07 8.31 3.17
C LYS A 51 -16.49 7.96 4.59
N GLU A 52 -17.68 8.37 4.99
CA GLU A 52 -18.25 8.06 6.31
C GLU A 52 -17.31 8.48 7.46
N TYR A 53 -16.59 9.58 7.27
CA TYR A 53 -15.65 10.11 8.25
C TYR A 53 -16.39 10.62 9.50
N HIS A 54 -15.96 10.17 10.67
CA HIS A 54 -16.51 10.53 11.97
C HIS A 54 -15.39 10.64 12.99
N LEU A 55 -15.26 11.80 13.63
CA LEU A 55 -14.35 11.97 14.76
C LEU A 55 -15.00 11.40 16.03
N MET A 56 -14.31 10.53 16.74
CA MET A 56 -14.85 9.88 17.93
C MET A 56 -15.09 10.88 19.06
N THR A 57 -16.23 10.74 19.74
CA THR A 57 -16.49 11.50 20.97
C THR A 57 -15.76 10.91 22.16
N LYS A 58 -15.71 11.64 23.28
CA LYS A 58 -15.08 11.15 24.52
C LYS A 58 -15.72 9.87 25.05
N GLU A 59 -17.03 9.71 24.83
CA GLU A 59 -17.81 8.57 25.27
C GLU A 59 -17.56 7.31 24.41
N GLU A 60 -17.15 7.50 23.15
CA GLU A 60 -16.78 6.40 22.25
C GLU A 60 -15.34 5.92 22.46
N MET A 61 -14.49 6.74 23.06
CA MET A 61 -13.06 6.46 23.21
C MET A 61 -12.80 5.49 24.37
N PRO A 62 -12.10 4.37 24.12
CA PRO A 62 -11.61 3.50 25.19
C PRO A 62 -10.60 4.21 26.10
N GLU A 63 -10.37 3.65 27.28
CA GLU A 63 -9.37 4.16 28.21
C GLU A 63 -7.98 4.27 27.55
N GLY A 64 -7.31 5.40 27.79
CA GLY A 64 -5.98 5.72 27.26
C GLY A 64 -5.97 6.29 25.83
N VAL A 65 -7.11 6.31 25.13
CA VAL A 65 -7.24 6.93 23.81
C VAL A 65 -7.54 8.42 23.97
N VAL A 66 -6.75 9.27 23.31
CA VAL A 66 -6.90 10.74 23.37
C VAL A 66 -7.52 11.32 22.09
N SER A 67 -7.44 10.58 20.97
CA SER A 67 -8.09 10.93 19.71
C SER A 67 -8.48 9.66 18.97
N GLY A 68 -9.57 9.71 18.21
CA GLY A 68 -10.00 8.58 17.41
C GLY A 68 -10.85 9.01 16.22
N VAL A 69 -10.83 8.20 15.17
CA VAL A 69 -11.57 8.44 13.93
C VAL A 69 -12.14 7.14 13.39
N LYS A 70 -13.36 7.22 12.87
CA LYS A 70 -14.03 6.16 12.13
C LYS A 70 -14.23 6.61 10.69
N PHE A 71 -14.05 5.70 9.73
CA PHE A 71 -14.26 5.98 8.31
C PHE A 71 -14.34 4.68 7.51
N LEU A 72 -14.86 4.76 6.29
CA LEU A 72 -14.83 3.67 5.33
C LEU A 72 -13.52 3.72 4.53
N THR A 73 -12.83 2.59 4.35
CA THR A 73 -11.52 2.55 3.65
C THR A 73 -11.34 1.33 2.77
N TRP A 74 -10.35 1.37 1.87
CA TRP A 74 -10.00 0.25 1.00
C TRP A 74 -9.16 -0.79 1.72
N ASN A 75 -9.61 -2.03 1.66
CA ASN A 75 -8.93 -3.21 2.16
C ASN A 75 -8.49 -4.11 1.00
N PHE A 76 -7.32 -4.73 1.16
CA PHE A 76 -6.74 -5.61 0.16
C PHE A 76 -6.56 -7.03 0.69
N ASN A 77 -7.05 -8.00 -0.05
CA ASN A 77 -6.50 -9.34 -0.08
C ASN A 77 -5.37 -9.37 -1.11
N CYS A 78 -4.18 -8.91 -0.70
CA CYS A 78 -3.07 -8.62 -1.61
C CYS A 78 -2.72 -9.77 -2.57
N PRO A 79 -2.61 -11.05 -2.14
CA PRO A 79 -2.30 -12.13 -3.06
C PRO A 79 -3.36 -12.32 -4.16
N LEU A 80 -4.64 -12.24 -3.80
CA LEU A 80 -5.75 -12.38 -4.75
C LEU A 80 -5.80 -11.19 -5.71
N PHE A 81 -5.67 -9.98 -5.17
CA PHE A 81 -5.63 -8.74 -5.93
C PHE A 81 -4.51 -8.74 -6.99
N LEU A 82 -3.28 -9.05 -6.59
CA LEU A 82 -2.15 -9.07 -7.52
C LEU A 82 -2.30 -10.15 -8.59
N ALA A 83 -2.81 -11.34 -8.23
CA ALA A 83 -3.04 -12.41 -9.21
C ALA A 83 -4.10 -12.02 -10.25
N ASN A 84 -5.20 -11.41 -9.82
CA ASN A 84 -6.25 -10.96 -10.73
C ASN A 84 -5.80 -9.77 -11.58
N PHE A 85 -5.04 -8.84 -11.00
CA PHE A 85 -4.51 -7.71 -11.75
C PHE A 85 -3.49 -8.16 -12.79
N GLN A 86 -2.60 -9.12 -12.46
CA GLN A 86 -1.69 -9.73 -13.43
C GLN A 86 -2.44 -10.39 -14.60
N LYS A 87 -3.49 -11.17 -14.31
CA LYS A 87 -4.33 -11.80 -15.35
C LYS A 87 -4.96 -10.76 -16.28
N HIS A 88 -5.50 -9.68 -15.71
CA HIS A 88 -6.08 -8.59 -16.48
C HIS A 88 -5.03 -7.92 -17.40
N LEU A 89 -3.85 -7.59 -16.87
CA LEU A 89 -2.76 -7.00 -17.65
C LEU A 89 -2.30 -7.94 -18.78
N ALA A 90 -2.17 -9.24 -18.50
CA ALA A 90 -1.82 -10.22 -19.51
C ALA A 90 -2.87 -10.30 -20.64
N ALA A 91 -4.16 -10.28 -20.29
CA ALA A 91 -5.26 -10.23 -21.26
C ALA A 91 -5.27 -8.92 -22.09
N ALA A 92 -4.76 -7.82 -21.52
CA ALA A 92 -4.55 -6.55 -22.21
C ALA A 92 -3.27 -6.50 -23.06
N GLY A 93 -2.51 -7.60 -23.15
CA GLY A 93 -1.31 -7.71 -23.98
C GLY A 93 0.01 -7.42 -23.26
N VAL A 94 0.02 -7.29 -21.93
CA VAL A 94 1.26 -7.14 -21.15
C VAL A 94 1.96 -8.49 -21.02
N THR A 95 3.21 -8.57 -21.48
CA THR A 95 4.06 -9.74 -21.29
C THR A 95 4.70 -9.73 -19.90
N PHE A 96 4.63 -10.85 -19.19
CA PHE A 96 5.30 -11.05 -17.91
C PHE A 96 6.49 -11.98 -18.06
N GLU A 97 7.68 -11.50 -17.71
CA GLU A 97 8.92 -12.28 -17.77
C GLU A 97 9.52 -12.42 -16.38
N ARG A 98 9.94 -13.64 -16.03
CA ARG A 98 10.65 -13.90 -14.79
C ARG A 98 12.15 -13.83 -15.04
N SER A 99 12.78 -12.76 -14.57
CA SER A 99 14.22 -12.55 -14.70
C SER A 99 14.81 -11.96 -13.41
N LYS A 100 16.13 -12.12 -13.24
CA LYS A 100 16.91 -11.40 -12.23
C LYS A 100 17.69 -10.30 -12.94
N ILE A 101 17.51 -9.07 -12.47
CA ILE A 101 18.16 -7.89 -13.03
C ILE A 101 19.19 -7.39 -12.03
N ASP A 102 20.47 -7.47 -12.39
CA ASP A 102 21.57 -7.01 -11.52
C ASP A 102 21.92 -5.53 -11.76
N HIS A 103 21.61 -4.98 -12.94
CA HIS A 103 21.82 -3.58 -13.28
C HIS A 103 20.70 -3.05 -14.15
N ILE A 104 20.23 -1.82 -13.89
CA ILE A 104 19.10 -1.21 -14.61
C ILE A 104 19.31 -1.05 -16.13
N SER A 105 20.53 -0.87 -16.61
CA SER A 105 20.81 -0.75 -18.04
C SER A 105 20.61 -2.07 -18.79
N SER A 106 20.66 -3.21 -18.10
CA SER A 106 20.57 -4.54 -18.74
C SER A 106 19.20 -4.85 -19.34
N VAL A 107 18.15 -4.11 -18.95
CA VAL A 107 16.80 -4.28 -19.52
C VAL A 107 16.56 -3.39 -20.75
N PHE A 108 17.50 -2.53 -21.11
CA PHE A 108 17.40 -1.71 -22.31
C PHE A 108 17.81 -2.52 -23.55
N SER A 109 16.89 -2.67 -24.49
CA SER A 109 17.16 -3.11 -25.86
C SER A 109 16.81 -1.98 -26.85
N PRO A 110 17.17 -2.08 -28.15
CA PRO A 110 16.82 -1.07 -29.13
C PRO A 110 15.30 -0.80 -29.27
N SER A 111 14.45 -1.72 -28.81
CA SER A 111 12.98 -1.58 -28.83
C SER A 111 12.39 -1.02 -27.53
N VAL A 112 13.21 -0.81 -26.48
CA VAL A 112 12.74 -0.29 -25.19
C VAL A 112 12.88 1.22 -25.19
N ASP A 113 11.75 1.92 -25.14
CA ASP A 113 11.72 3.39 -25.07
C ASP A 113 11.90 3.92 -23.64
N ALA A 114 11.42 3.16 -22.65
CA ALA A 114 11.46 3.57 -21.26
C ALA A 114 11.48 2.38 -20.31
N VAL A 115 12.08 2.58 -19.14
CA VAL A 115 12.13 1.62 -18.04
C VAL A 115 11.55 2.27 -16.79
N PHE A 116 10.47 1.70 -16.26
CA PHE A 116 9.91 2.12 -14.98
C PHE A 116 10.54 1.29 -13.86
N ASN A 117 11.44 1.91 -13.09
CA ASN A 117 12.09 1.29 -11.95
C ASN A 117 11.17 1.30 -10.71
N CYS A 118 10.43 0.20 -10.57
CA CYS A 118 9.53 -0.08 -9.44
C CYS A 118 10.08 -1.16 -8.50
N THR A 119 11.40 -1.25 -8.32
CA THR A 119 12.05 -2.36 -7.61
C THR A 119 11.96 -2.32 -6.08
N GLY A 120 11.33 -1.29 -5.51
CA GLY A 120 11.09 -1.19 -4.06
C GLY A 120 12.38 -1.24 -3.26
N ILE A 121 12.51 -2.24 -2.38
CA ILE A 121 13.70 -2.42 -1.53
C ILE A 121 14.95 -2.76 -2.36
N GLY A 122 14.77 -3.34 -3.55
CA GLY A 122 15.87 -3.67 -4.47
C GLY A 122 16.61 -2.46 -5.01
N ALA A 123 16.02 -1.26 -4.96
CA ALA A 123 16.69 -0.03 -5.38
C ALA A 123 17.95 0.29 -4.56
N ALA A 124 18.07 -0.26 -3.34
CA ALA A 124 19.26 -0.13 -2.49
C ALA A 124 20.51 -0.79 -3.11
N SER A 125 20.35 -1.85 -3.91
CA SER A 125 21.46 -2.66 -4.43
C SER A 125 21.45 -2.88 -5.94
N LEU A 126 20.42 -2.40 -6.65
CA LEU A 126 20.34 -2.49 -8.10
C LEU A 126 21.43 -1.63 -8.76
N GLY A 127 22.29 -2.24 -9.58
CA GLY A 127 23.34 -1.54 -10.32
C GLY A 127 22.79 -0.41 -11.20
N GLY A 128 23.48 0.72 -11.22
CA GLY A 128 23.03 1.96 -11.86
C GLY A 128 21.95 2.72 -11.09
N VAL A 129 21.57 2.26 -9.89
CA VAL A 129 20.64 2.97 -9.00
C VAL A 129 21.27 3.14 -7.61
N SER A 130 21.60 2.02 -6.95
CA SER A 130 22.31 1.96 -5.66
C SER A 130 21.93 3.07 -4.67
N ASP A 131 20.63 3.24 -4.41
CA ASP A 131 20.14 4.37 -3.61
C ASP A 131 20.36 4.11 -2.11
N GLU A 132 21.44 4.70 -1.56
CA GLU A 132 21.84 4.57 -0.15
C GLU A 132 20.81 5.11 0.84
N ASN A 133 19.82 5.88 0.36
CA ASN A 133 18.72 6.33 1.20
C ASN A 133 17.68 5.25 1.43
N VAL A 134 17.68 4.15 0.66
CA VAL A 134 16.74 3.04 0.79
C VAL A 134 17.20 2.08 1.87
N PHE A 135 16.31 1.77 2.81
CA PHE A 135 16.57 0.86 3.93
C PHE A 135 15.30 0.08 4.30
N PRO A 136 15.42 -1.08 4.96
CA PRO A 136 14.26 -1.86 5.36
C PRO A 136 13.66 -1.29 6.65
N THR A 137 12.34 -1.31 6.74
CA THR A 137 11.65 -1.32 8.04
C THR A 137 10.90 -2.65 8.16
N ARG A 138 11.53 -3.64 8.79
CA ARG A 138 10.96 -4.99 8.95
C ARG A 138 9.68 -4.91 9.76
N GLY A 139 8.66 -5.63 9.31
CA GLY A 139 7.46 -5.88 10.08
C GLY A 139 7.07 -7.34 10.06
N GLN A 140 6.77 -7.87 11.23
CA GLN A 140 6.12 -9.16 11.38
C GLN A 140 4.62 -8.98 11.55
N VAL A 141 3.87 -9.90 10.94
CA VAL A 141 2.41 -10.02 11.07
C VAL A 141 2.03 -11.48 11.30
N VAL A 142 0.86 -11.67 11.90
CA VAL A 142 0.22 -12.98 12.07
C VAL A 142 -1.12 -12.95 11.35
N VAL A 143 -1.35 -13.92 10.47
CA VAL A 143 -2.62 -14.09 9.77
C VAL A 143 -3.40 -15.18 10.46
N VAL A 144 -4.61 -14.88 10.90
CA VAL A 144 -5.51 -15.85 11.53
C VAL A 144 -6.85 -15.91 10.83
N ARG A 145 -7.61 -16.98 11.08
CA ARG A 145 -9.00 -17.09 10.61
C ARG A 145 -9.96 -16.51 11.65
N ALA A 146 -10.71 -15.47 11.27
CA ALA A 146 -11.79 -14.87 12.06
C ALA A 146 -12.87 -14.29 11.12
N PRO A 147 -13.74 -15.13 10.52
CA PRO A 147 -14.66 -14.71 9.46
C PRO A 147 -15.74 -13.73 9.90
N HIS A 148 -16.01 -13.64 11.20
CA HIS A 148 -16.97 -12.72 11.80
C HIS A 148 -16.44 -11.28 11.92
N ILE A 149 -15.13 -11.05 11.77
CA ILE A 149 -14.54 -9.72 11.82
C ILE A 149 -14.64 -9.04 10.46
N LYS A 150 -15.29 -7.85 10.43
CA LYS A 150 -15.63 -7.11 9.20
C LYS A 150 -15.20 -5.64 9.22
N GLU A 151 -14.42 -5.23 10.20
CA GLU A 151 -13.88 -3.87 10.31
C GLU A 151 -12.38 -3.91 10.62
N ASN A 152 -11.69 -2.84 10.26
CA ASN A 152 -10.33 -2.59 10.71
C ASN A 152 -10.36 -1.94 12.09
N ARG A 153 -9.39 -2.30 12.94
CA ARG A 153 -9.07 -1.55 14.15
C ARG A 153 -7.59 -1.28 14.22
N PHE A 154 -7.24 -0.04 14.55
CA PHE A 154 -5.86 0.39 14.79
C PHE A 154 -5.76 1.06 16.16
N ARG A 155 -4.65 0.79 16.85
CA ARG A 155 -4.26 1.51 18.06
C ARG A 155 -2.82 1.94 17.93
N TRP A 156 -2.65 3.25 17.76
CA TRP A 156 -1.39 3.94 17.60
C TRP A 156 -0.86 4.35 18.97
N ARG A 157 0.27 3.77 19.36
CA ARG A 157 0.90 4.00 20.67
C ARG A 157 2.31 4.55 20.45
N PRO A 158 2.90 5.26 21.42
CA PRO A 158 4.25 5.80 21.26
C PRO A 158 5.31 4.79 20.79
N ASN A 159 5.22 3.55 21.25
CA ASN A 159 6.23 2.52 21.01
C ASN A 159 5.67 1.17 20.50
N SER A 160 4.36 1.08 20.23
CA SER A 160 3.74 -0.22 19.90
C SER A 160 2.43 -0.09 19.13
N ASP A 161 2.54 -0.05 17.81
CA ASP A 161 1.38 -0.01 16.94
C ASP A 161 0.71 -1.38 16.82
N THR A 162 -0.61 -1.39 16.98
CA THR A 162 -1.42 -2.58 16.87
C THR A 162 -2.49 -2.36 15.82
N TYR A 163 -2.66 -3.31 14.91
CA TYR A 163 -3.71 -3.27 13.91
C TYR A 163 -4.27 -4.65 13.62
N VAL A 164 -5.56 -4.69 13.34
CA VAL A 164 -6.30 -5.85 12.86
C VAL A 164 -7.00 -5.43 11.58
N ILE A 165 -6.67 -6.11 10.48
CA ILE A 165 -7.15 -5.76 9.13
C ILE A 165 -7.74 -7.00 8.47
N PRO A 166 -9.06 -7.07 8.28
CA PRO A 166 -9.69 -8.15 7.51
C PRO A 166 -9.32 -8.07 6.03
N ARG A 167 -9.10 -9.23 5.41
CA ARG A 167 -8.89 -9.33 3.97
C ARG A 167 -10.23 -9.65 3.28
N PRO A 168 -10.72 -8.83 2.35
CA PRO A 168 -11.96 -9.10 1.62
C PRO A 168 -11.78 -10.36 0.76
N PHE A 169 -12.85 -11.15 0.59
CA PHE A 169 -12.83 -12.37 -0.25
C PHE A 169 -11.69 -13.34 0.08
N SER A 170 -11.42 -13.52 1.37
CA SER A 170 -10.32 -14.39 1.85
C SER A 170 -10.80 -15.55 2.73
N ASP A 171 -12.10 -15.84 2.69
CA ASP A 171 -12.75 -16.79 3.61
C ASP A 171 -12.43 -16.46 5.09
N GLY A 172 -12.47 -15.17 5.43
CA GLY A 172 -12.32 -14.73 6.83
C GLY A 172 -10.90 -14.69 7.37
N SER A 173 -9.88 -14.54 6.52
CA SER A 173 -8.53 -14.24 7.01
C SER A 173 -8.42 -12.78 7.46
N ILE A 174 -7.80 -12.57 8.61
CA ILE A 174 -7.46 -11.24 9.15
C ILE A 174 -5.94 -11.16 9.36
N VAL A 175 -5.37 -9.98 9.17
CA VAL A 175 -3.95 -9.69 9.45
C VAL A 175 -3.88 -8.96 10.77
N MET A 176 -3.13 -9.51 11.73
CA MET A 176 -2.75 -8.82 12.95
C MET A 176 -1.29 -8.37 12.86
N GLY A 177 -1.03 -7.14 13.24
CA GLY A 177 0.32 -6.62 13.40
C GLY A 177 0.39 -5.50 14.42
N GLY A 178 1.54 -4.87 14.63
CA GLY A 178 2.80 -5.30 14.04
C GLY A 178 4.03 -4.77 14.76
N PHE A 179 5.16 -5.08 14.14
CA PHE A 179 6.48 -4.54 14.47
C PHE A 179 6.94 -3.59 13.36
N PHE A 180 7.77 -2.63 13.74
CA PHE A 180 8.42 -1.66 12.86
C PHE A 180 9.88 -1.55 13.28
N GLN A 181 10.74 -2.30 12.61
CA GLN A 181 12.15 -2.43 12.98
C GLN A 181 13.02 -1.89 11.84
N GLU A 182 13.44 -0.64 11.98
CA GLU A 182 14.34 0.02 11.05
C GLU A 182 15.69 -0.71 10.95
N GLY A 183 16.23 -0.80 9.73
CA GLY A 183 17.55 -1.39 9.46
C GLY A 183 17.62 -2.91 9.58
N ASN A 184 16.56 -3.56 10.04
CA ASN A 184 16.52 -5.02 10.14
C ASN A 184 16.23 -5.66 8.78
N TRP A 185 17.21 -6.38 8.23
CA TRP A 185 17.12 -7.09 6.95
C TRP A 185 16.62 -8.54 7.06
N SER A 186 16.33 -9.02 8.27
CA SER A 186 15.93 -10.41 8.50
C SER A 186 14.59 -10.73 7.85
N GLY A 187 14.57 -11.74 6.99
CA GLY A 187 13.34 -12.33 6.44
C GLY A 187 12.66 -13.36 7.36
N ASN A 188 13.24 -13.64 8.54
CA ASN A 188 12.73 -14.63 9.47
C ASN A 188 11.54 -14.10 10.27
N THR A 189 10.72 -14.99 10.82
CA THR A 189 9.76 -14.68 11.88
C THR A 189 10.32 -15.10 13.24
N TYR A 190 9.84 -14.48 14.31
CA TYR A 190 10.22 -14.80 15.68
C TYR A 190 9.00 -15.09 16.55
N GLY A 191 9.05 -16.19 17.31
CA GLY A 191 7.91 -16.64 18.12
C GLY A 191 7.48 -15.65 19.20
N TYR A 192 8.43 -14.92 19.81
CA TYR A 192 8.10 -13.90 20.80
C TYR A 192 7.34 -12.71 20.18
N GLU A 193 7.62 -12.36 18.92
CA GLU A 193 6.87 -11.32 18.19
C GLU A 193 5.47 -11.81 17.82
N THR A 194 5.33 -13.10 17.47
CA THR A 194 4.02 -13.72 17.21
C THR A 194 3.13 -13.63 18.45
N GLU A 195 3.63 -14.06 19.62
CA GLU A 195 2.82 -14.05 20.85
C GLU A 195 2.47 -12.62 21.30
N ASP A 196 3.39 -11.66 21.13
CA ASP A 196 3.11 -10.24 21.40
C ASP A 196 2.02 -9.68 20.46
N ILE A 197 2.12 -9.94 19.15
CA ILE A 197 1.12 -9.51 18.16
C ILE A 197 -0.26 -10.09 18.50
N LEU A 198 -0.33 -11.38 18.82
CA LEU A 198 -1.59 -12.04 19.16
C LEU A 198 -2.19 -11.48 20.45
N LYS A 199 -1.37 -11.27 21.48
CA LYS A 199 -1.81 -10.66 22.74
C LYS A 199 -2.43 -9.28 22.50
N ARG A 200 -1.70 -8.37 21.85
CA ARG A 200 -2.18 -6.99 21.58
C ARG A 200 -3.37 -6.98 20.62
N GLY A 201 -3.37 -7.85 19.61
CA GLY A 201 -4.48 -7.96 18.66
C GLY A 201 -5.79 -8.38 19.34
N LEU A 202 -5.73 -9.32 20.29
CA LEU A 202 -6.88 -9.72 21.09
C LEU A 202 -7.32 -8.66 22.10
N GLU A 203 -6.39 -7.89 22.66
CA GLU A 203 -6.72 -6.73 23.50
C GLU A 203 -7.42 -5.61 22.69
N LEU A 204 -6.98 -5.38 21.45
CA LEU A 204 -7.56 -4.39 20.54
C LEU A 204 -8.93 -4.82 20.00
N PHE A 205 -9.10 -6.11 19.76
CA PHE A 205 -10.30 -6.66 19.15
C PHE A 205 -10.73 -7.95 19.89
N PRO A 206 -11.27 -7.83 21.13
CA PRO A 206 -11.67 -8.98 21.94
C PRO A 206 -12.68 -9.91 21.26
N GLU A 207 -13.51 -9.37 20.36
CA GLU A 207 -14.50 -10.11 19.59
C GLU A 207 -13.87 -11.15 18.65
N ILE A 208 -12.55 -11.11 18.38
CA ILE A 208 -11.85 -12.17 17.66
C ILE A 208 -12.00 -13.52 18.39
N GLY A 209 -12.00 -13.52 19.73
CA GLY A 209 -12.08 -14.72 20.56
C GLY A 209 -10.85 -14.91 21.45
N LYS A 210 -10.60 -16.14 21.89
CA LYS A 210 -9.49 -16.44 22.81
C LYS A 210 -8.27 -16.96 22.07
N ARG A 211 -7.07 -16.67 22.61
CA ARG A 211 -5.77 -17.16 22.07
C ARG A 211 -5.76 -18.67 21.78
N SER A 212 -6.40 -19.47 22.63
CA SER A 212 -6.50 -20.94 22.53
C SER A 212 -7.40 -21.42 21.38
N GLU A 213 -8.29 -20.58 20.88
CA GLU A 213 -9.25 -20.88 19.82
C GLU A 213 -8.78 -20.36 18.45
N LEU A 214 -7.73 -19.52 18.43
CA LEU A 214 -7.21 -18.93 17.20
C LEU A 214 -6.59 -19.98 16.28
N LYS A 215 -7.11 -20.03 15.05
CA LYS A 215 -6.47 -20.75 13.95
C LYS A 215 -5.50 -19.83 13.22
N ILE A 216 -4.20 -19.98 13.52
CA ILE A 216 -3.13 -19.30 12.78
C ILE A 216 -3.04 -19.93 11.39
N ILE A 217 -3.16 -19.08 10.36
CA ILE A 217 -3.00 -19.46 8.96
C ILE A 217 -1.53 -19.33 8.56
N ARG A 218 -0.89 -18.23 8.97
CA ARG A 218 0.48 -17.90 8.57
C ARG A 218 1.13 -16.88 9.50
N GLU A 219 2.42 -17.04 9.73
CA GLU A 219 3.31 -15.97 10.20
C GLU A 219 4.12 -15.43 9.02
N ALA A 220 4.31 -14.11 8.95
CA ALA A 220 5.08 -13.52 7.87
C ALA A 220 5.88 -12.31 8.35
N ALA A 221 7.13 -12.22 7.92
CA ALA A 221 7.93 -11.01 7.99
C ALA A 221 8.08 -10.40 6.58
N GLY A 222 8.01 -9.08 6.51
CA GLY A 222 8.21 -8.32 5.28
C GLY A 222 9.10 -7.11 5.52
N LEU A 223 9.87 -6.74 4.50
CA LEU A 223 10.75 -5.57 4.53
C LEU A 223 10.04 -4.41 3.81
N ARG A 224 9.58 -3.42 4.57
CA ARG A 224 9.04 -2.19 3.96
C ARG A 224 10.18 -1.46 3.25
N PRO A 225 10.01 -1.05 1.98
CA PRO A 225 11.03 -0.32 1.23
C PRO A 225 11.04 1.15 1.65
N SER A 226 11.53 1.43 2.86
CA SER A 226 11.64 2.78 3.40
C SER A 226 12.77 3.54 2.70
N ARG A 227 12.65 4.86 2.64
CA ARG A 227 13.65 5.72 2.02
C ARG A 227 13.77 7.05 2.76
N LYS A 228 14.99 7.49 3.09
CA LYS A 228 15.24 8.83 3.64
C LYS A 228 14.85 9.87 2.59
N GLY A 229 14.10 10.89 3.01
CA GLY A 229 13.52 11.89 2.09
C GLY A 229 12.24 11.45 1.38
N GLY A 230 11.69 10.27 1.69
CA GLY A 230 10.43 9.79 1.13
C GLY A 230 10.58 9.15 -0.26
N VAL A 231 9.45 8.98 -0.96
CA VAL A 231 9.40 8.33 -2.27
C VAL A 231 10.28 9.04 -3.30
N ARG A 232 10.93 8.28 -4.20
CA ARG A 232 11.60 8.82 -5.38
C ARG A 232 10.71 8.59 -6.59
N ILE A 233 10.19 9.70 -7.14
CA ILE A 233 9.42 9.72 -8.39
C ILE A 233 10.03 10.78 -9.29
N GLU A 234 10.78 10.35 -10.30
CA GLU A 234 11.52 11.23 -11.20
C GLU A 234 11.80 10.55 -12.52
N VAL A 235 12.11 11.35 -13.54
CA VAL A 235 12.46 10.88 -14.88
C VAL A 235 13.89 11.31 -15.21
N GLU A 236 14.70 10.33 -15.60
CA GLU A 236 16.06 10.51 -16.07
C GLU A 236 16.14 10.16 -17.56
N ARG A 237 16.78 11.02 -18.35
CA ARG A 237 17.14 10.66 -19.73
C ARG A 237 18.33 9.72 -19.69
N PHE A 238 18.14 8.48 -20.11
CA PHE A 238 19.18 7.45 -20.08
C PHE A 238 20.20 7.66 -21.20
N ASP A 239 19.75 7.51 -22.45
CA ASP A 239 20.58 7.71 -23.64
C ASP A 239 19.71 7.98 -24.88
N GLN A 240 20.29 7.84 -26.06
CA GLN A 240 19.61 8.01 -27.34
C GLN A 240 19.95 6.87 -28.30
N VAL A 241 18.94 6.28 -28.93
CA VAL A 241 19.08 5.24 -29.96
C VAL A 241 18.25 5.63 -31.18
N ASN A 242 18.86 5.60 -32.38
CA ASN A 242 18.21 6.00 -33.64
C ASN A 242 17.56 7.40 -33.59
N GLY A 243 18.19 8.35 -32.90
CA GLY A 243 17.68 9.72 -32.73
C GLY A 243 16.48 9.84 -31.78
N LYS A 244 16.11 8.76 -31.06
CA LYS A 244 15.04 8.75 -30.05
C LYS A 244 15.63 8.64 -28.65
N ASP A 245 15.24 9.57 -27.79
CA ASP A 245 15.64 9.56 -26.38
C ASP A 245 14.94 8.41 -25.63
N ARG A 246 15.70 7.74 -24.76
CA ARG A 246 15.20 6.68 -23.86
C ARG A 246 15.26 7.15 -22.42
N PHE A 247 14.33 6.67 -21.60
CA PHE A 247 14.12 7.20 -20.25
C PHE A 247 14.12 6.12 -19.17
N ILE A 248 14.63 6.47 -18.00
CA ILE A 248 14.39 5.73 -16.75
C ILE A 248 13.41 6.56 -15.92
N VAL A 249 12.36 5.90 -15.42
CA VAL A 249 11.36 6.51 -14.54
C VAL A 249 11.46 5.81 -13.19
N HIS A 250 11.99 6.49 -12.18
CA HIS A 250 12.07 5.95 -10.83
C HIS A 250 10.71 6.06 -10.14
N ASN A 251 10.26 5.00 -9.47
CA ASN A 251 9.05 5.00 -8.65
C ASN A 251 9.16 3.96 -7.51
N TYR A 252 9.84 4.34 -6.42
CA TYR A 252 10.07 3.46 -5.27
C TYR A 252 10.21 4.25 -3.96
N GLY A 253 10.43 3.55 -2.84
CA GLY A 253 10.59 4.17 -1.51
C GLY A 253 9.27 4.38 -0.76
N ALA A 254 8.24 3.59 -1.05
CA ALA A 254 6.88 3.76 -0.50
C ALA A 254 6.73 3.36 0.98
N SER A 255 7.77 2.79 1.61
CA SER A 255 7.73 2.32 3.00
C SER A 255 6.49 1.44 3.26
N GLY A 256 5.76 1.68 4.37
CA GLY A 256 4.53 0.99 4.73
C GLY A 256 3.27 1.42 3.97
N TYR A 257 3.36 2.40 3.06
CA TYR A 257 2.20 3.06 2.45
C TYR A 257 1.98 2.68 0.98
N GLY A 258 2.69 1.67 0.47
CA GLY A 258 2.68 1.30 -0.96
C GLY A 258 1.28 1.00 -1.53
N TYR A 259 0.38 0.37 -0.77
CA TYR A 259 -1.01 0.15 -1.24
C TYR A 259 -1.87 1.40 -1.12
N GLN A 260 -1.68 2.19 -0.05
CA GLN A 260 -2.40 3.43 0.19
C GLN A 260 -2.05 4.53 -0.81
N SER A 261 -0.81 4.57 -1.28
CA SER A 261 -0.29 5.64 -2.14
C SER A 261 0.03 5.19 -3.56
N GLY A 262 0.10 3.87 -3.81
CA GLY A 262 0.72 3.30 -5.01
C GLY A 262 0.08 3.71 -6.33
N LEU A 263 -1.26 3.82 -6.40
CA LEU A 263 -1.94 4.25 -7.63
C LEU A 263 -1.64 5.73 -7.94
N GLY A 264 -1.61 6.58 -6.92
CA GLY A 264 -1.22 7.99 -7.05
C GLY A 264 0.25 8.14 -7.45
N MET A 265 1.13 7.31 -6.89
CA MET A 265 2.55 7.28 -7.28
C MET A 265 2.72 6.84 -8.74
N ALA A 266 1.99 5.80 -9.17
CA ALA A 266 1.98 5.37 -10.56
C ALA A 266 1.46 6.45 -11.51
N ASN A 267 0.39 7.16 -11.13
CA ASN A 267 -0.13 8.27 -11.93
C ASN A 267 0.94 9.35 -12.13
N GLU A 268 1.58 9.83 -11.06
CA GLU A 268 2.66 10.82 -11.13
C GLU A 268 3.81 10.35 -12.02
N ALA A 269 4.30 9.12 -11.81
CA ALA A 269 5.40 8.57 -12.60
C ALA A 269 5.09 8.54 -14.10
N THR A 270 3.85 8.16 -14.46
CA THR A 270 3.43 8.21 -15.86
C THR A 270 3.32 9.64 -16.39
N ASP A 271 2.75 10.57 -15.61
CA ASP A 271 2.60 11.97 -16.04
C ASP A 271 3.97 12.61 -16.34
N LEU A 272 4.96 12.43 -15.46
CA LEU A 272 6.32 12.92 -15.69
C LEU A 272 6.96 12.33 -16.96
N TYR A 273 6.73 11.04 -17.24
CA TYR A 273 7.24 10.40 -18.45
C TYR A 273 6.65 11.02 -19.73
N PHE A 274 5.33 11.25 -19.73
CA PHE A 274 4.65 11.86 -20.88
C PHE A 274 5.05 13.33 -21.08
N GLU A 275 5.28 14.07 -19.99
CA GLU A 275 5.83 15.42 -20.03
C GLU A 275 7.25 15.43 -20.63
N ALA A 276 8.13 14.54 -20.18
CA ALA A 276 9.51 14.44 -20.67
C ALA A 276 9.58 14.05 -22.16
N THR A 277 8.65 13.22 -22.64
CA THR A 277 8.59 12.78 -24.04
C THR A 277 7.83 13.73 -24.97
N LYS A 278 7.27 14.83 -24.45
CA LYS A 278 6.36 15.75 -25.18
C LYS A 278 5.17 15.04 -25.84
N CYS A 279 4.83 13.83 -25.38
CA CYS A 279 3.64 13.10 -25.81
C CYS A 279 2.50 13.45 -24.85
N PHE A 280 1.65 14.41 -25.19
CA PHE A 280 0.49 14.73 -24.35
C PHE A 280 -0.48 13.55 -24.25
N LYS A 281 -0.80 13.11 -23.02
CA LYS A 281 -1.94 12.22 -22.77
C LYS A 281 -3.23 12.87 -23.28
N GLN A 282 -4.01 12.16 -24.10
CA GLN A 282 -5.46 12.37 -24.10
C GLN A 282 -5.95 12.09 -22.67
N LYS A 283 -6.38 13.14 -21.96
CA LYS A 283 -6.95 13.03 -20.60
C LYS A 283 -8.05 11.96 -20.64
N PHE A 284 -8.03 11.03 -19.67
CA PHE A 284 -9.16 10.13 -19.42
C PHE A 284 -10.48 10.92 -19.45
N PRO A 285 -11.55 10.40 -20.10
CA PRO A 285 -12.78 11.14 -20.26
C PRO A 285 -13.33 11.55 -18.90
N ARG A 286 -13.34 12.86 -18.63
CA ARG A 286 -14.15 13.42 -17.57
C ARG A 286 -15.59 13.23 -18.03
N ASN A 287 -16.31 12.30 -17.39
CA ASN A 287 -17.76 12.21 -17.55
C ASN A 287 -18.38 13.52 -17.07
N HIS A 288 -18.53 14.49 -17.97
CA HIS A 288 -19.51 15.54 -17.83
C HIS A 288 -20.88 14.91 -18.10
N ARG A 289 -21.54 14.46 -17.03
CA ARG A 289 -22.99 14.35 -17.05
C ARG A 289 -23.53 15.78 -17.14
N SER A 290 -23.84 16.22 -18.36
CA SER A 290 -24.73 17.34 -18.56
C SER A 290 -26.11 16.97 -18.00
N HIS A 291 -26.52 17.59 -16.91
CA HIS A 291 -27.94 17.74 -16.63
C HIS A 291 -28.52 18.64 -17.71
N ARG A 292 -29.32 18.05 -18.61
CA ARG A 292 -30.33 18.81 -19.33
C ARG A 292 -31.57 18.85 -18.44
N MET A 293 -32.11 20.05 -18.27
CA MET A 293 -33.52 20.28 -17.93
C MET A 293 -34.43 19.62 -18.97
#